data_AF-A0A1Z9LV93-F1
#
_entry.id   AF-A0A1Z9LV93-F1
#
_cell.length_a   1.000
_cell.length_b   1.000
_cell.length_c   1.000
_cell.angle_alpha   90.00
_cell.angle_beta   90.00
_cell.angle_gamma   90.00
#
_symmetry.space_group_name_H-M   'P 1'
#
loop_
_entity.id
_entity.type
_entity.pdbx_description
1 polymer ?
#
loop_
_entity_poly.entity_id
_entity_poly.type
_entity_poly.pdbx_seq_one_letter_code
_entity_poly.pdbx_strand_id
1 'polypeptide(L)'
;MILNRDTPQGINTSQGEGSAITPCVLMYRCVIVRAIMDALDVDIHAWGNARDNIIKDARDWFDIKDHHFCLICDYANLEPSFIVKKYNQLREANAKKLFRGKNLNKFLTHYICSFHEDPTMRNN
;
A
#
# COMPACT_ATOMS: atom_id res chain seq x y z
N MET A 1 -1.46 -25.93 -6.44
CA MET A 1 -0.33 -25.00 -6.57
C MET A 1 0.07 -24.98 -8.03
N ILE A 2 -0.31 -23.94 -8.78
CA ILE A 2 0.03 -23.82 -10.20
C ILE A 2 1.29 -22.94 -10.28
N LEU A 3 2.42 -23.56 -10.59
CA LEU A 3 3.71 -22.90 -10.80
C LEU A 3 3.76 -22.39 -12.25
N ASN A 4 3.69 -21.07 -12.43
CA ASN A 4 3.99 -20.43 -13.71
C ASN A 4 5.51 -20.49 -13.96
N ARG A 5 5.93 -21.15 -15.03
CA ARG A 5 7.33 -21.47 -15.35
C ARG A 5 8.03 -20.47 -16.29
N ASP A 6 7.38 -19.36 -16.64
CA ASP A 6 7.84 -18.48 -17.71
C ASP A 6 8.45 -17.14 -17.23
N THR A 7 8.84 -17.02 -15.96
CA THR A 7 9.66 -15.88 -15.52
C THR A 7 11.13 -16.14 -15.86
N PRO A 8 11.80 -15.28 -16.66
CA PRO A 8 13.21 -15.45 -16.97
C PRO A 8 14.05 -15.44 -15.70
N GLN A 9 14.76 -16.55 -15.45
CA GLN A 9 15.82 -16.63 -14.44
C GLN A 9 16.99 -15.75 -14.90
N GLY A 10 16.97 -14.46 -14.57
CA GLY A 10 17.97 -13.54 -15.09
C GLY A 10 18.11 -12.17 -14.41
N ILE A 11 17.59 -11.97 -13.19
CA ILE A 11 17.81 -10.73 -12.44
C ILE A 11 18.11 -11.06 -10.97
N ASN A 12 19.18 -11.80 -10.72
CA ASN A 12 19.75 -11.99 -9.38
C ASN A 12 21.26 -11.80 -9.46
N THR A 13 21.71 -10.56 -9.69
CA THR A 13 23.12 -10.17 -9.55
C THR A 13 23.25 -8.67 -9.27
N SER A 14 22.64 -8.23 -8.17
CA SER A 14 23.06 -7.01 -7.45
C SER A 14 22.49 -7.01 -6.03
N GLN A 15 23.26 -7.57 -5.09
CA GLN A 15 23.05 -7.35 -3.66
C GLN A 15 23.29 -5.87 -3.36
N GLY A 16 22.19 -5.14 -3.21
CA GLY A 16 22.12 -3.81 -2.62
C GLY A 16 20.73 -3.64 -2.01
N GLU A 17 20.63 -2.89 -0.93
CA GLU A 17 19.40 -2.67 -0.13
C GLU A 17 18.22 -2.06 -0.92
N GLY A 18 18.42 -1.69 -2.21
CA GLY A 18 17.38 -1.26 -3.15
C GLY A 18 16.86 -2.35 -4.11
N SER A 19 17.31 -3.60 -4.00
CA SER A 19 16.97 -4.70 -4.93
C SER A 19 15.56 -5.30 -4.76
N ALA A 20 14.83 -4.92 -3.71
CA ALA A 20 13.56 -5.57 -3.33
C ALA A 20 12.27 -4.92 -3.87
N ILE A 21 12.35 -3.81 -4.62
CA ILE A 21 11.16 -3.12 -5.17
C ILE A 21 11.22 -3.17 -6.69
N THR A 22 10.54 -4.15 -7.26
CA THR A 22 10.32 -4.22 -8.70
C THR A 22 9.24 -3.21 -9.12
N PRO A 23 9.15 -2.83 -10.41
CA PRO A 23 8.06 -1.98 -10.90
C PRO A 23 6.67 -2.53 -10.56
N CYS A 24 6.49 -3.86 -10.59
CA CYS A 24 5.23 -4.50 -10.21
C CYS A 24 4.93 -4.29 -8.72
N VAL A 25 5.90 -4.53 -7.82
CA VAL A 25 5.73 -4.30 -6.37
C VAL A 25 5.42 -2.82 -6.11
N LEU A 26 6.12 -1.91 -6.78
CA LEU A 26 5.88 -0.46 -6.68
C LEU A 26 4.46 -0.09 -7.11
N MET A 27 3.97 -0.66 -8.21
CA MET A 27 2.61 -0.42 -8.70
C MET A 27 1.57 -0.77 -7.63
N TYR A 28 1.68 -1.95 -7.01
CA TYR A 28 0.73 -2.35 -5.96
C TYR A 28 0.87 -1.51 -4.69
N ARG A 29 2.08 -1.08 -4.33
CA ARG A 29 2.28 -0.11 -3.23
C ARG A 29 1.60 1.23 -3.54
N CYS A 30 1.64 1.71 -4.78
CA CYS A 30 0.93 2.92 -5.20
C CYS A 30 -0.60 2.78 -5.09
N VAL A 31 -1.15 1.60 -5.39
CA VAL A 31 -2.59 1.32 -5.19
C VAL A 31 -2.96 1.47 -3.71
N ILE A 32 -2.17 0.89 -2.81
CA ILE A 32 -2.37 1.01 -1.36
C ILE A 32 -2.29 2.47 -0.92
N VAL A 33 -1.29 3.22 -1.38
CA VAL A 33 -1.14 4.66 -1.09
C VAL A 33 -2.39 5.44 -1.52
N ARG A 34 -2.88 5.21 -2.73
CA ARG A 34 -4.08 5.89 -3.24
C ARG A 34 -5.30 5.59 -2.39
N ALA A 35 -5.53 4.33 -2.04
CA ALA A 35 -6.63 3.94 -1.18
C ALA A 35 -6.54 4.57 0.23
N ILE A 36 -5.33 4.69 0.79
CA ILE A 36 -5.13 5.42 2.06
C ILE A 36 -5.53 6.89 1.89
N MET A 37 -5.11 7.54 0.80
CA MET A 37 -5.47 8.94 0.54
C MET A 37 -6.99 9.13 0.36
N ASP A 38 -7.65 8.21 -0.34
CA ASP A 38 -9.11 8.22 -0.52
C ASP A 38 -9.83 8.05 0.82
N ALA A 39 -9.44 7.07 1.64
CA ALA A 39 -10.05 6.81 2.94
C ALA A 39 -9.85 7.97 3.95
N LEU A 40 -8.77 8.74 3.79
CA LEU A 40 -8.43 9.94 4.58
C LEU A 40 -9.04 11.24 4.02
N ASP A 41 -9.76 11.16 2.89
CA ASP A 41 -10.34 12.32 2.21
C ASP A 41 -9.27 13.37 1.83
N VAL A 42 -8.20 12.89 1.21
CA VAL A 42 -7.07 13.71 0.72
C VAL A 42 -6.97 13.60 -0.79
N ASP A 43 -6.91 14.76 -1.46
CA ASP A 43 -6.62 14.83 -2.90
C ASP A 43 -7.62 14.05 -3.78
N ILE A 44 -8.88 13.99 -3.34
CA ILE A 44 -9.98 13.41 -4.09
C ILE A 44 -10.56 14.48 -5.03
N HIS A 45 -10.50 14.21 -6.33
CA HIS A 45 -11.01 15.10 -7.38
C HIS A 45 -12.46 14.74 -7.76
N ALA A 46 -13.31 14.55 -6.76
CA ALA A 46 -14.73 14.25 -6.90
C ALA A 46 -15.55 15.11 -5.92
N TRP A 47 -16.83 15.32 -6.23
CA TRP A 47 -17.71 16.20 -5.48
C TRP A 47 -19.04 15.51 -5.11
N GLY A 48 -19.68 16.01 -4.06
CA GLY A 48 -20.97 15.48 -3.57
C GLY A 48 -20.91 13.99 -3.21
N ASN A 49 -22.02 13.28 -3.46
CA ASN A 49 -22.18 11.87 -3.09
C ASN A 49 -21.09 10.95 -3.64
N ALA A 50 -20.51 11.28 -4.80
CA ALA A 50 -19.43 10.48 -5.38
C ALA A 50 -18.18 10.47 -4.48
N ARG A 51 -17.85 11.62 -3.89
CA ARG A 51 -16.74 11.73 -2.94
C ARG A 51 -16.99 10.91 -1.68
N ASP A 52 -18.20 11.00 -1.13
CA ASP A 52 -18.56 10.27 0.09
C ASP A 52 -18.52 8.76 -0.12
N ASN A 53 -18.99 8.29 -1.29
CA ASN A 53 -18.90 6.87 -1.66
C ASN A 53 -17.44 6.42 -1.81
N ILE A 54 -16.58 7.20 -2.48
CA ILE A 54 -15.14 6.88 -2.60
C ILE A 54 -14.50 6.75 -1.22
N ILE A 55 -14.77 7.71 -0.31
CA ILE A 55 -14.23 7.68 1.04
C ILE A 55 -14.73 6.44 1.79
N LYS A 56 -16.02 6.13 1.70
CA LYS A 56 -16.63 4.98 2.38
C LYS A 56 -16.05 3.67 1.85
N ASP A 57 -16.03 3.48 0.55
CA ASP A 57 -15.56 2.24 -0.08
C ASP A 57 -14.06 2.03 0.21
N ALA A 58 -13.25 3.10 0.17
CA ALA A 58 -11.84 3.01 0.52
C ALA A 58 -11.61 2.66 2.01
N ARG A 59 -12.49 3.12 2.91
CA ARG A 59 -12.42 2.74 4.34
C ARG A 59 -12.77 1.28 4.56
N ASP A 60 -13.84 0.82 3.91
CA ASP A 60 -14.33 -0.55 4.03
C ASP A 60 -13.33 -1.55 3.43
N TRP A 61 -12.49 -1.13 2.48
CA TRP A 61 -11.46 -1.97 1.85
C TRP A 61 -10.31 -2.38 2.78
N PHE A 62 -10.01 -1.61 3.84
CA PHE A 62 -8.93 -1.94 4.79
C PHE A 62 -9.36 -3.01 5.82
N ASP A 63 -9.69 -4.21 5.35
CA ASP A 63 -10.08 -5.36 6.16
C ASP A 63 -9.21 -6.58 5.82
N ILE A 64 -8.59 -7.19 6.84
CA ILE A 64 -7.79 -8.42 6.69
C ILE A 64 -8.63 -9.64 6.25
N LYS A 65 -9.96 -9.55 6.29
CA LYS A 65 -10.87 -10.56 5.77
C LYS A 65 -11.23 -10.33 4.30
N ASP A 66 -10.94 -9.15 3.74
CA ASP A 66 -11.17 -8.87 2.33
C ASP A 66 -10.08 -9.56 1.48
N HIS A 67 -10.52 -10.44 0.57
CA HIS A 67 -9.61 -11.22 -0.25
C HIS A 67 -8.79 -10.35 -1.22
N HIS A 68 -9.39 -9.31 -1.80
CA HIS A 68 -8.71 -8.44 -2.74
C HIS A 68 -7.66 -7.58 -2.03
N PHE A 69 -7.97 -7.05 -0.85
CA PHE A 69 -7.02 -6.33 -0.03
C PHE A 69 -5.79 -7.19 0.30
N CYS A 70 -6.01 -8.41 0.81
CA CYS A 70 -4.93 -9.33 1.14
C CYS A 70 -4.08 -9.69 -0.08
N LEU A 71 -4.70 -9.89 -1.25
CA LEU A 71 -3.99 -10.18 -2.50
C LEU A 71 -3.12 -9.00 -2.97
N ILE A 72 -3.65 -7.78 -2.90
CA ILE A 72 -2.90 -6.57 -3.25
C ILE A 72 -1.71 -6.36 -2.30
N CYS A 73 -1.90 -6.62 -1.01
CA CYS A 73 -0.82 -6.59 -0.02
C CYS A 73 0.28 -7.61 -0.31
N ASP A 74 -0.08 -8.86 -0.66
CA ASP A 74 0.89 -9.89 -1.04
C ASP A 74 1.71 -9.48 -2.28
N TYR A 75 1.03 -8.97 -3.33
CA TYR A 75 1.71 -8.45 -4.52
C TYR A 75 2.57 -7.21 -4.25
N ALA A 76 2.23 -6.43 -3.22
CA ALA A 76 3.02 -5.30 -2.76
C ALA A 76 4.17 -5.71 -1.81
N ASN A 77 4.31 -7.00 -1.52
CA ASN A 77 5.25 -7.56 -0.54
C ASN A 77 5.10 -6.86 0.83
N LEU A 78 3.87 -6.84 1.34
CA LEU A 78 3.48 -6.20 2.59
C LEU A 78 2.46 -7.06 3.33
N GLU A 79 2.58 -7.15 4.64
CA GLU A 79 1.61 -7.85 5.48
C GLU A 79 0.33 -7.00 5.65
N PRO A 80 -0.87 -7.58 5.43
CA PRO A 80 -2.14 -6.84 5.50
C PRO A 80 -2.40 -6.11 6.82
N SER A 81 -2.14 -6.76 7.97
CA SER A 81 -2.37 -6.17 9.30
C SER A 81 -1.47 -4.95 9.56
N PHE A 82 -0.24 -4.94 9.03
CA PHE A 82 0.66 -3.81 9.07
C PHE A 82 0.05 -2.61 8.35
N ILE A 83 -0.53 -2.82 7.16
CA ILE A 83 -1.18 -1.75 6.39
C ILE A 83 -2.43 -1.23 7.10
N VAL A 84 -3.28 -2.12 7.63
CA VAL A 84 -4.44 -1.71 8.44
C VAL A 84 -4.00 -0.89 9.66
N LYS A 85 -2.95 -1.31 10.36
CA LYS A 85 -2.40 -0.58 11.51
C LYS A 85 -1.90 0.81 11.10
N LYS A 86 -1.16 0.93 10.00
CA LYS A 86 -0.67 2.22 9.48
C LYS A 86 -1.81 3.15 9.07
N TYR A 87 -2.81 2.62 8.37
CA TYR A 87 -4.00 3.37 8.01
C TYR A 87 -4.71 3.93 9.26
N ASN A 88 -4.94 3.10 10.29
CA ASN A 88 -5.58 3.54 11.54
C ASN A 88 -4.76 4.63 12.25
N GLN A 89 -3.43 4.49 12.32
CA GLN A 89 -2.53 5.52 12.89
C GLN A 89 -2.66 6.87 12.16
N LEU A 90 -2.69 6.86 10.81
CA LEU A 90 -2.86 8.08 10.02
C LEU A 90 -4.23 8.72 10.23
N ARG A 91 -5.28 7.90 10.32
CA ARG A 91 -6.65 8.35 10.59
C ARG A 91 -6.76 9.03 11.95
N GLU A 92 -6.24 8.38 13.00
CA GLU A 92 -6.24 8.89 14.37
C GLU A 92 -5.44 10.19 14.51
N ALA A 93 -4.31 10.31 13.79
CA ALA A 93 -3.50 11.51 13.78
C ALA A 93 -4.17 12.71 13.07
N ASN A 94 -5.34 12.54 12.44
CA ASN A 94 -5.96 13.54 11.58
C ASN A 94 -5.01 13.99 10.45
N ALA A 95 -4.45 13.00 9.74
CA ALA A 95 -3.50 13.20 8.65
C ALA A 95 -3.96 14.26 7.63
N LYS A 96 -5.26 14.35 7.33
CA LYS A 96 -5.83 15.39 6.46
C LYS A 96 -5.40 16.81 6.86
N LYS A 97 -5.38 17.11 8.17
CA LYS A 97 -4.92 18.40 8.69
C LYS A 97 -3.39 18.52 8.64
N LEU A 98 -2.67 17.47 9.02
CA LEU A 98 -1.19 17.42 9.06
C LEU A 98 -0.52 17.61 7.69
N PHE A 99 -1.20 17.16 6.63
CA PHE A 99 -0.70 17.19 5.26
C PHE A 99 -1.36 18.25 4.38
N ARG A 100 -2.11 19.19 4.97
CA ARG A 100 -2.64 20.33 4.23
C ARG A 100 -1.48 21.12 3.62
N GLY A 101 -1.47 21.26 2.28
CA GLY A 101 -0.41 21.93 1.53
C GLY A 101 0.89 21.11 1.37
N LYS A 102 0.89 19.82 1.73
CA LYS A 102 2.02 18.90 1.54
C LYS A 102 1.68 17.83 0.50
N ASN A 103 2.69 17.29 -0.17
CA ASN A 103 2.52 16.18 -1.09
C ASN A 103 2.48 14.85 -0.32
N LEU A 104 1.29 14.50 0.18
CA LEU A 104 1.07 13.26 0.94
C LEU A 104 1.37 12.02 0.12
N ASN A 105 1.06 12.03 -1.18
CA ASN A 105 1.38 10.91 -2.08
C ASN A 105 2.88 10.64 -2.09
N LYS A 106 3.70 11.67 -2.31
CA LYS A 106 5.16 11.53 -2.28
C LYS A 106 5.64 10.99 -0.92
N PHE A 107 5.11 11.52 0.19
CA PHE A 107 5.49 11.05 1.52
C PHE A 107 5.11 9.59 1.77
N LEU A 108 3.86 9.20 1.50
CA LEU A 108 3.38 7.83 1.71
C LEU A 108 4.05 6.85 0.76
N THR A 109 4.27 7.22 -0.50
CA THR A 109 4.99 6.39 -1.45
C THR A 109 6.42 6.15 -0.99
N HIS A 110 7.16 7.19 -0.60
CA HIS A 110 8.50 7.00 -0.03
C HIS A 110 8.49 6.17 1.26
N TYR A 111 7.53 6.43 2.15
CA TYR A 111 7.41 5.71 3.42
C TYR A 111 7.10 4.23 3.21
N ILE A 112 6.02 3.90 2.48
CA ILE A 112 5.63 2.52 2.18
C ILE A 112 6.71 1.81 1.35
N CYS A 113 7.41 2.53 0.47
CA CYS A 113 8.55 1.99 -0.27
C CYS A 113 9.81 1.81 0.58
N SER A 114 9.92 2.41 1.77
CA SER A 114 11.05 2.14 2.67
C SER A 114 10.89 0.86 3.50
N PHE A 115 9.70 0.25 3.50
CA PHE A 115 9.48 -1.02 4.18
C PHE A 115 9.91 -2.20 3.30
N HIS A 116 10.80 -3.00 3.88
CA HIS A 116 11.19 -4.31 3.39
C HIS A 116 10.83 -5.32 4.47
N GLU A 117 9.95 -6.27 4.14
CA GLU A 117 9.82 -7.47 4.98
C GLU A 117 11.09 -8.30 4.82
N ASP A 118 11.80 -8.52 5.91
CA ASP A 118 12.87 -9.50 5.96
C ASP A 118 12.22 -10.90 5.90
N PRO A 119 12.49 -11.71 4.84
CA PRO A 119 11.90 -13.03 4.68
C PRO A 119 12.18 -13.98 5.86
N THR A 120 13.19 -13.68 6.69
CA THR A 120 13.55 -14.48 7.86
C THR A 120 12.56 -14.36 9.03
N MET A 121 11.67 -13.37 9.04
CA MET A 121 10.70 -13.16 10.13
C MET A 121 9.35 -13.89 9.96
N ARG A 122 9.15 -14.66 8.89
CA ARG A 122 7.92 -15.47 8.69
C ARG A 122 7.92 -16.82 9.43
N ASN A 123 9.00 -17.19 10.12
CA ASN A 123 9.19 -18.51 10.73
C ASN A 123 9.37 -18.49 12.27
N ASN A 124 8.65 -17.63 13.00
CA ASN A 124 8.57 -17.70 14.47
C ASN A 124 7.12 -17.61 14.95
#